data_AF-A0A2A4SW50-F1
#
_entry.id   AF-A0A2A4SW50-F1
#
_cell.length_a   1.000
_cell.length_b   1.000
_cell.length_c   1.000
_cell.angle_alpha   90.00
_cell.angle_beta   90.00
_cell.angle_gamma   90.00
#
_symmetry.space_group_name_H-M   'P 1'
#
loop_
_entity.id
_entity.type
_entity.pdbx_description
1 polymer ?
#
loop_
_entity_poly.entity_id
_entity_poly.type
_entity_poly.pdbx_seq_one_letter_code
_entity_poly.pdbx_strand_id
1 'polypeptide(L)'
;MPIRKIKKGFNTTLAFIQQHIVGTSTVFLLGIATNYMFNTDILHPTFFSFLGVLLLLEIYFVAIIRNSLQKKEHSFLNFVFHFTSFSFTTIFLFGLLFTSFVDDNNYLLDLMVKQPIYGLDTGVYFSGITFLSIGYGEIVPHGLFRMIALAEGFIGSFLSLSFFSLGVSQLFLQMKKNQIIENAKRILDKEKDILSQEEKIISKENRQLKKMAAILKKHKNK
;
A
#
# COMPACT_ATOMS: atom_id res chain seq x y z
N MET A 1 -1.40 -24.13 29.88
CA MET A 1 -1.09 -23.39 28.64
C MET A 1 -2.13 -22.34 28.18
N PRO A 2 -2.95 -21.66 29.03
CA PRO A 2 -3.90 -20.62 28.54
C PRO A 2 -3.42 -19.16 28.74
N ILE A 3 -2.50 -18.88 29.67
CA ILE A 3 -2.14 -17.52 30.09
C ILE A 3 -1.39 -16.72 29.00
N ARG A 4 -0.62 -17.39 28.13
CA ARG A 4 0.10 -16.74 27.02
C ARG A 4 -0.81 -16.21 25.91
N LYS A 5 -2.01 -16.79 25.70
CA LYS A 5 -2.96 -16.31 24.68
C LYS A 5 -3.68 -15.03 25.13
N ILE A 6 -3.99 -14.92 26.42
CA ILE A 6 -4.65 -13.74 27.00
C ILE A 6 -3.72 -12.52 26.95
N LYS A 7 -2.43 -12.70 27.27
CA LYS A 7 -1.43 -11.62 27.24
C LYS A 7 -1.18 -11.07 25.83
N LYS A 8 -1.31 -11.93 24.80
CA LYS A 8 -1.15 -11.53 23.39
C LYS A 8 -2.34 -10.71 22.90
N GLY A 9 -3.56 -11.12 23.26
CA GLY A 9 -4.80 -10.39 22.96
C GLY A 9 -4.82 -9.00 23.60
N PHE A 10 -4.44 -8.90 24.87
CA PHE A 10 -4.43 -7.62 25.60
C PHE A 10 -3.43 -6.62 24.99
N ASN A 11 -2.23 -7.07 24.61
CA ASN A 11 -1.23 -6.20 23.98
C ASN A 11 -1.65 -5.71 22.58
N THR A 12 -2.37 -6.53 21.79
CA THR A 12 -2.93 -6.09 20.51
C THR A 12 -4.07 -5.09 20.68
N THR A 13 -4.93 -5.26 21.68
CA THR A 13 -6.01 -4.30 21.96
C THR A 13 -5.45 -3.00 22.53
N LEU A 14 -4.42 -3.05 23.37
CA LEU A 14 -3.74 -1.86 23.90
C LEU A 14 -3.02 -1.09 22.80
N ALA A 15 -2.35 -1.78 21.87
CA ALA A 15 -1.72 -1.16 20.71
C ALA A 15 -2.76 -0.53 19.77
N PHE A 16 -3.90 -1.19 19.55
CA PHE A 16 -5.02 -0.65 18.77
C PHE A 16 -5.63 0.60 19.41
N ILE A 17 -5.84 0.57 20.74
CA ILE A 17 -6.35 1.70 21.53
C ILE A 17 -5.34 2.86 21.52
N GLN A 18 -4.04 2.60 21.70
CA GLN A 18 -3.02 3.66 21.62
C GLN A 18 -2.94 4.29 20.23
N GLN A 19 -3.05 3.50 19.15
CA GLN A 19 -3.02 4.03 17.79
C GLN A 19 -4.26 4.86 17.44
N HIS A 20 -5.44 4.47 17.93
CA HIS A 20 -6.66 5.27 17.77
C HIS A 20 -6.67 6.52 18.65
N ILE A 21 -6.21 6.44 19.91
CA ILE A 21 -6.14 7.60 20.81
C ILE A 21 -5.16 8.66 20.28
N VAL A 22 -4.01 8.25 19.74
CA VAL A 22 -3.04 9.19 19.14
C VAL A 22 -3.63 9.83 17.88
N GLY A 23 -4.30 9.07 17.01
CA GLY A 23 -4.97 9.60 15.82
C GLY A 23 -6.13 10.56 16.14
N THR A 24 -6.96 10.23 17.14
CA THR A 24 -8.08 11.09 17.55
C THR A 24 -7.62 12.35 18.28
N SER A 25 -6.54 12.28 19.06
CA SER A 25 -5.98 13.45 19.75
C SER A 25 -5.29 14.42 18.77
N THR A 26 -4.64 13.93 17.71
CA THR A 26 -4.12 14.80 16.65
C THR A 26 -5.25 15.50 15.89
N VAL A 27 -6.33 14.79 15.54
CA VAL A 27 -7.50 15.39 14.85
C VAL A 27 -8.21 16.40 15.76
N PHE A 28 -8.30 16.13 17.06
CA PHE A 28 -8.89 17.02 18.04
C PHE A 28 -8.06 18.29 18.26
N LEU A 29 -6.72 18.17 18.37
CA LEU A 29 -5.82 19.31 18.46
C LEU A 29 -5.80 20.15 17.17
N LEU A 30 -5.90 19.50 16.00
CA LEU A 30 -6.11 20.18 14.73
C LEU A 30 -7.46 20.93 14.73
N GLY A 31 -8.52 20.33 15.28
CA GLY A 31 -9.84 20.96 15.45
C GLY A 31 -9.80 22.20 16.36
N ILE A 32 -9.03 22.16 17.44
CA ILE A 32 -8.85 23.32 18.34
C ILE A 32 -8.00 24.40 17.67
N ALA A 33 -6.92 24.02 16.99
CA ALA A 33 -6.06 24.95 16.27
C ALA A 33 -6.83 25.65 15.11
N THR A 34 -7.63 24.90 14.36
CA THR A 34 -8.48 25.44 13.29
C THR A 34 -9.54 26.39 13.81
N ASN A 35 -10.18 26.09 14.96
CA ASN A 35 -11.15 26.98 15.60
C ASN A 35 -10.49 28.27 16.16
N TYR A 36 -9.30 28.15 16.75
CA TYR A 36 -8.53 29.30 17.22
C TYR A 36 -8.08 30.21 16.06
N MET A 37 -7.66 29.62 14.93
CA MET A 37 -7.27 30.37 13.73
C MET A 37 -8.46 31.01 13.02
N PHE A 38 -9.64 30.36 13.02
CA PHE A 38 -10.89 30.91 12.47
C PHE A 38 -11.30 32.23 13.14
N ASN A 39 -10.94 32.41 14.41
CA ASN A 39 -11.29 33.59 15.20
C ASN A 39 -10.33 34.77 15.00
N THR A 40 -9.31 34.64 14.14
CA THR A 40 -8.24 35.65 13.98
C THR A 40 -8.15 36.28 12.59
N ASP A 41 -9.05 35.97 11.65
CA ASP A 41 -9.04 36.46 10.25
C ASP A 41 -7.75 36.15 9.44
N ILE A 42 -6.87 35.27 9.96
CA ILE A 42 -5.56 34.97 9.34
C ILE A 42 -5.71 34.01 8.14
N LEU A 43 -6.78 33.20 8.08
CA LEU A 43 -6.99 32.19 7.03
C LEU A 43 -8.45 32.15 6.56
N HIS A 44 -8.65 32.25 5.25
CA HIS A 44 -9.99 32.25 4.63
C HIS A 44 -10.73 30.92 4.87
N PRO A 45 -12.05 30.91 5.13
CA PRO A 45 -12.83 29.69 5.39
C PRO A 45 -12.69 28.58 4.32
N THR A 46 -12.41 28.97 3.08
CA THR A 46 -12.15 28.07 1.94
C THR A 46 -10.87 27.24 2.10
N PHE A 47 -9.90 27.73 2.88
CA PHE A 47 -8.65 27.01 3.16
C PHE A 47 -8.90 25.82 4.09
N PHE A 48 -9.79 25.98 5.06
CA PHE A 48 -10.11 24.92 6.03
C PHE A 48 -11.01 23.84 5.42
N SER A 49 -11.97 24.22 4.58
CA SER A 49 -12.75 23.22 3.83
C SER A 49 -11.84 22.42 2.91
N PHE A 50 -10.86 23.07 2.28
CA PHE A 50 -9.82 22.42 1.49
C PHE A 50 -8.98 21.42 2.32
N LEU A 51 -8.43 21.87 3.46
CA LEU A 51 -7.63 21.02 4.35
C LEU A 51 -8.44 19.82 4.88
N GLY A 52 -9.72 20.04 5.19
CA GLY A 52 -10.64 19.00 5.64
C GLY A 52 -10.90 17.92 4.58
N VAL A 53 -11.11 18.33 3.32
CA VAL A 53 -11.24 17.38 2.20
C VAL A 53 -9.96 16.58 2.00
N LEU A 54 -8.79 17.23 2.08
CA LEU A 54 -7.48 16.59 1.95
C LEU A 54 -7.27 15.53 3.05
N LEU A 55 -7.57 15.87 4.30
CA LEU A 55 -7.49 14.93 5.43
C LEU A 55 -8.45 13.74 5.29
N LEU A 56 -9.69 13.98 4.85
CA LEU A 56 -10.65 12.90 4.61
C LEU A 56 -10.17 11.94 3.51
N LEU A 57 -9.55 12.49 2.45
CA LEU A 57 -8.96 11.69 1.38
C LEU A 57 -7.74 10.89 1.86
N GLU A 58 -6.90 11.46 2.71
CA GLU A 58 -5.78 10.72 3.33
C GLU A 58 -6.27 9.58 4.22
N ILE A 59 -7.28 9.83 5.06
CA ILE A 59 -7.89 8.79 5.90
C ILE A 59 -8.48 7.68 5.04
N TYR A 60 -9.19 8.05 3.97
CA TYR A 60 -9.75 7.10 3.01
C TYR A 60 -8.65 6.27 2.32
N PHE A 61 -7.57 6.91 1.88
CA PHE A 61 -6.43 6.27 1.24
C PHE A 61 -5.71 5.29 2.18
N VAL A 62 -5.47 5.68 3.43
CA VAL A 62 -4.89 4.79 4.45
C VAL A 62 -5.79 3.60 4.74
N ALA A 63 -7.11 3.82 4.84
CA ALA A 63 -8.08 2.74 5.02
C ALA A 63 -8.06 1.74 3.87
N ILE A 64 -7.92 2.23 2.63
CA ILE A 64 -7.77 1.41 1.43
C ILE A 64 -6.46 0.61 1.46
N ILE A 65 -5.31 1.24 1.72
CA ILE A 65 -4.02 0.53 1.78
C ILE A 65 -4.13 -0.61 2.79
N ARG A 66 -4.68 -0.32 3.97
CA ARG A 66 -4.88 -1.32 5.02
C ARG A 66 -5.77 -2.47 4.55
N ASN A 67 -6.86 -2.18 3.85
CA ASN A 67 -7.78 -3.21 3.34
C ASN A 67 -7.13 -4.03 2.19
N SER A 68 -6.37 -3.37 1.32
CA SER A 68 -5.66 -3.99 0.19
C SER A 68 -4.54 -4.93 0.64
N LEU A 69 -3.86 -4.59 1.74
CA LEU A 69 -2.86 -5.46 2.38
C LEU A 69 -3.49 -6.71 3.01
N GLN A 70 -4.77 -6.67 3.39
CA GLN A 70 -5.45 -7.79 4.04
C GLN A 70 -6.06 -8.80 3.05
N LYS A 71 -6.48 -8.39 1.86
CA LYS A 71 -7.14 -9.27 0.88
C LYS A 71 -6.14 -9.80 -0.17
N LYS A 72 -5.87 -11.10 -0.09
CA LYS A 72 -4.76 -11.82 -0.75
C LYS A 72 -4.85 -12.01 -2.28
N GLU A 73 -5.95 -11.67 -2.95
CA GLU A 73 -6.19 -12.14 -4.34
C GLU A 73 -6.47 -11.06 -5.41
N HIS A 74 -6.74 -9.79 -5.04
CA HIS A 74 -6.89 -8.67 -6.02
C HIS A 74 -6.05 -7.43 -5.68
N SER A 75 -4.95 -7.62 -4.93
CA SER A 75 -4.27 -6.56 -4.19
C SER A 75 -3.58 -5.51 -5.07
N PHE A 76 -2.90 -5.92 -6.16
CA PHE A 76 -2.03 -5.00 -6.91
C PHE A 76 -2.80 -4.04 -7.83
N LEU A 77 -3.76 -4.53 -8.62
CA LEU A 77 -4.49 -3.67 -9.56
C LEU A 77 -5.37 -2.64 -8.82
N ASN A 78 -6.01 -3.05 -7.72
CA ASN A 78 -6.72 -2.14 -6.83
C ASN A 78 -5.77 -1.12 -6.19
N PHE A 79 -4.58 -1.57 -5.78
CA PHE A 79 -3.55 -0.66 -5.26
C PHE A 79 -3.13 0.39 -6.29
N VAL A 80 -2.83 -0.01 -7.52
CA VAL A 80 -2.49 0.91 -8.62
C VAL A 80 -3.63 1.88 -8.89
N PHE A 81 -4.86 1.39 -8.96
CA PHE A 81 -6.04 2.23 -9.18
C PHE A 81 -6.20 3.30 -8.09
N HIS A 82 -6.09 2.90 -6.83
CA HIS A 82 -6.21 3.83 -5.70
C HIS A 82 -5.04 4.81 -5.61
N PHE A 83 -3.81 4.36 -5.86
CA PHE A 83 -2.63 5.22 -5.96
C PHE A 83 -2.82 6.30 -7.04
N THR A 84 -3.29 5.87 -8.21
CA THR A 84 -3.52 6.76 -9.36
C THR A 84 -4.63 7.77 -9.05
N SER A 85 -5.77 7.30 -8.53
CA SER A 85 -6.88 8.16 -8.14
C SER A 85 -6.49 9.18 -7.07
N PHE A 86 -5.73 8.76 -6.05
CA PHE A 86 -5.21 9.65 -5.02
C PHE A 86 -4.29 10.72 -5.62
N SER A 87 -3.33 10.32 -6.46
CA SER A 87 -2.40 11.24 -7.13
C SER A 87 -3.14 12.31 -7.95
N PHE A 88 -4.10 11.91 -8.80
CA PHE A 88 -4.90 12.85 -9.58
C PHE A 88 -5.70 13.82 -8.69
N THR A 89 -6.25 13.31 -7.59
CA THR A 89 -7.04 14.15 -6.68
C THR A 89 -6.16 15.15 -5.95
N THR A 90 -4.99 14.73 -5.48
CA THR A 90 -4.01 15.63 -4.83
C THR A 90 -3.52 16.70 -5.79
N ILE A 91 -3.15 16.33 -7.02
CA ILE A 91 -2.73 17.29 -8.05
C ILE A 91 -3.84 18.30 -8.34
N PHE A 92 -5.07 17.83 -8.51
CA PHE A 92 -6.19 18.71 -8.79
C PHE A 92 -6.49 19.67 -7.62
N LEU A 93 -6.38 19.17 -6.38
CA LEU A 93 -6.56 19.96 -5.16
C LEU A 93 -5.48 21.04 -5.01
N PHE A 94 -4.19 20.69 -5.10
CA PHE A 94 -3.14 21.69 -5.05
C PHE A 94 -3.21 22.69 -6.20
N GLY A 95 -3.59 22.23 -7.40
CA GLY A 95 -3.87 23.13 -8.52
C GLY A 95 -4.96 24.16 -8.21
N LEU A 96 -6.08 23.73 -7.62
CA LEU A 96 -7.13 24.64 -7.14
C LEU A 96 -6.62 25.60 -6.07
N LEU A 97 -5.79 25.13 -5.14
CA LEU A 97 -5.18 25.96 -4.10
C LEU A 97 -4.33 27.07 -4.72
N PHE A 98 -3.41 26.73 -5.63
CA PHE A 98 -2.54 27.71 -6.27
C PHE A 98 -3.30 28.75 -7.08
N THR A 99 -4.52 28.45 -7.53
CA THR A 99 -5.38 29.46 -8.19
C THR A 99 -6.27 30.25 -7.27
N SER A 100 -6.73 29.66 -6.16
CA SER A 100 -7.75 30.27 -5.30
C SER A 100 -7.14 31.21 -4.25
N PHE A 101 -5.87 31.01 -3.89
CA PHE A 101 -5.15 31.79 -2.87
C PHE A 101 -4.12 32.74 -3.49
N VAL A 102 -4.38 33.19 -4.71
CA VAL A 102 -3.53 34.17 -5.38
C VAL A 102 -3.74 35.55 -4.77
N ASP A 103 -2.64 36.22 -4.42
CA ASP A 103 -2.60 37.61 -4.01
C ASP A 103 -1.28 38.28 -4.48
N ASP A 104 -1.07 39.55 -4.10
CA ASP A 104 0.11 40.33 -4.49
C ASP A 104 1.45 39.72 -4.01
N ASN A 105 1.42 38.89 -2.96
CA ASN A 105 2.60 38.25 -2.39
C ASN A 105 2.70 36.75 -2.77
N ASN A 106 1.59 36.12 -3.10
CA ASN A 106 1.44 34.69 -3.35
C ASN A 106 0.90 34.47 -4.77
N TYR A 107 1.79 34.16 -5.69
CA TYR A 107 1.42 33.92 -7.09
C TYR A 107 2.39 32.93 -7.75
N LEU A 108 1.98 32.41 -8.90
CA LEU A 108 2.84 31.65 -9.80
C LEU A 108 3.42 32.60 -10.85
N LEU A 109 4.74 32.63 -10.97
CA LEU A 109 5.46 33.47 -11.94
C LEU A 109 5.89 32.61 -13.13
N ASP A 110 5.52 33.01 -14.34
CA ASP A 110 6.13 32.46 -15.55
C ASP A 110 7.40 33.24 -15.89
N LEU A 111 8.53 32.52 -15.94
CA LEU A 111 9.83 33.11 -16.21
C LEU A 111 10.03 33.56 -17.66
N MET A 112 9.29 32.99 -18.61
CA MET A 112 9.36 33.36 -20.04
C MET A 112 8.74 34.72 -20.27
N VAL A 113 7.56 34.96 -19.68
CA VAL A 113 6.80 36.21 -19.83
C VAL A 113 7.15 37.22 -18.73
N LYS A 114 7.76 36.76 -17.62
CA LYS A 114 8.09 37.53 -16.41
C LYS A 114 6.86 38.20 -15.78
N GLN A 115 5.73 37.49 -15.81
CA GLN A 115 4.46 38.00 -15.30
C GLN A 115 3.77 36.93 -14.45
N PRO A 116 3.03 37.33 -13.40
CA PRO A 116 2.14 36.41 -12.70
C PRO A 116 1.16 35.78 -13.68
N ILE A 117 1.01 34.45 -13.62
CA ILE A 117 0.01 33.73 -14.39
C ILE A 117 -1.06 33.20 -13.46
N TYR A 118 -2.28 33.29 -13.94
CA TYR A 118 -3.49 32.87 -13.25
C TYR A 118 -4.28 31.93 -14.16
N GLY A 119 -4.88 30.90 -13.59
CA GLY A 119 -5.67 29.94 -14.37
C GLY A 119 -5.59 28.54 -13.78
N LEU A 120 -6.71 27.83 -13.80
CA LEU A 120 -6.81 26.47 -13.25
C LEU A 120 -5.90 25.49 -13.99
N ASP A 121 -5.78 25.66 -15.30
CA ASP A 121 -4.86 24.93 -16.15
C ASP A 121 -3.40 25.11 -15.69
N THR A 122 -2.99 26.35 -15.42
CA THR A 122 -1.63 26.67 -14.95
C THR A 122 -1.39 26.13 -13.54
N GLY A 123 -2.36 26.27 -12.64
CA GLY A 123 -2.28 25.73 -11.28
C GLY A 123 -2.16 24.22 -11.26
N VAL A 124 -3.03 23.51 -12.02
CA VAL A 124 -3.01 22.04 -12.13
C VAL A 124 -1.74 21.56 -12.82
N TYR A 125 -1.26 22.27 -13.84
CA TYR A 125 0.00 21.97 -14.50
C TYR A 125 1.18 22.10 -13.53
N PHE A 126 1.29 23.24 -12.83
CA PHE A 126 2.35 23.49 -11.84
C PHE A 126 2.33 22.46 -10.69
N SER A 127 1.14 22.15 -10.18
CA SER A 127 0.93 21.11 -9.19
C SER A 127 1.37 19.74 -9.71
N GLY A 128 1.00 19.37 -10.94
CA GLY A 128 1.41 18.09 -11.55
C GLY A 128 2.93 17.93 -11.65
N ILE A 129 3.64 18.94 -12.16
CA ILE A 129 5.11 18.88 -12.29
C ILE A 129 5.81 18.94 -10.92
N THR A 130 5.19 19.54 -9.92
CA THR A 130 5.70 19.62 -8.54
C THR A 130 5.50 18.30 -7.81
N PHE A 131 4.27 17.76 -7.82
CA PHE A 131 3.91 16.50 -7.20
C PHE A 131 4.70 15.31 -7.78
N LEU A 132 4.92 15.31 -9.10
CA LEU A 132 5.72 14.28 -9.76
C LEU A 132 7.22 14.52 -9.67
N SER A 133 7.66 15.60 -9.01
CA SER A 133 9.06 16.00 -8.87
C SER A 133 9.78 16.15 -10.23
N ILE A 134 9.07 16.58 -11.27
CA ILE A 134 9.63 16.85 -12.60
C ILE A 134 10.30 18.23 -12.62
N GLY A 135 9.59 19.26 -12.16
CA GLY A 135 10.13 20.61 -11.95
C GLY A 135 10.86 21.23 -13.14
N TYR A 136 10.18 21.39 -14.29
CA TYR A 136 10.79 21.94 -15.52
C TYR A 136 11.35 23.37 -15.37
N GLY A 137 10.82 24.15 -14.43
CA GLY A 137 11.39 25.44 -13.99
C GLY A 137 10.83 26.68 -14.69
N GLU A 138 9.90 26.55 -15.63
CA GLU A 138 9.23 27.68 -16.31
C GLU A 138 8.29 28.46 -15.39
N ILE A 139 7.62 27.75 -14.47
CA ILE A 139 6.72 28.35 -13.49
C ILE A 139 7.35 28.21 -12.12
N VAL A 140 7.47 29.34 -11.41
CA VAL A 140 8.08 29.40 -10.09
C VAL A 140 7.08 29.97 -9.09
N PRO A 141 6.86 29.32 -7.94
CA PRO A 141 5.98 29.85 -6.91
C PRO A 141 6.65 31.00 -6.15
N HIS A 142 5.88 32.03 -5.82
CA HIS A 142 6.31 33.15 -4.97
C HIS A 142 5.55 33.17 -3.64
N GLY A 143 6.13 33.84 -2.63
CA GLY A 143 5.53 33.94 -1.30
C GLY A 143 5.45 32.59 -0.57
N LEU A 144 4.28 32.33 0.04
CA LEU A 144 3.93 31.10 0.74
C LEU A 144 3.78 29.90 -0.20
N PHE A 145 3.48 30.12 -1.48
CA PHE A 145 3.37 29.02 -2.45
C PHE A 145 4.66 28.21 -2.55
N ARG A 146 5.82 28.77 -2.21
CA ARG A 146 7.09 28.02 -2.11
C ARG A 146 7.04 26.91 -1.07
N MET A 147 6.49 27.20 0.12
CA MET A 147 6.38 26.20 1.18
C MET A 147 5.31 25.16 0.86
N ILE A 148 4.23 25.59 0.20
CA ILE A 148 3.15 24.70 -0.24
C ILE A 148 3.64 23.75 -1.33
N ALA A 149 4.36 24.25 -2.34
CA ALA A 149 4.98 23.45 -3.39
C ALA A 149 6.02 22.47 -2.83
N LEU A 150 6.81 22.90 -1.84
CA LEU A 150 7.74 22.01 -1.14
C LEU A 150 6.99 20.88 -0.43
N ALA A 151 5.92 21.18 0.31
CA ALA A 151 5.10 20.18 0.99
C ALA A 151 4.44 19.21 -0.01
N GLU A 152 3.92 19.73 -1.12
CA GLU A 152 3.36 18.92 -2.20
C GLU A 152 4.39 17.96 -2.81
N GLY A 153 5.59 18.45 -3.12
CA GLY A 153 6.68 17.62 -3.63
C GLY A 153 7.10 16.52 -2.63
N PHE A 154 7.07 16.81 -1.32
CA PHE A 154 7.26 15.80 -0.29
C PHE A 154 6.16 14.74 -0.31
N ILE A 155 4.89 15.15 -0.38
CA ILE A 155 3.74 14.23 -0.45
C ILE A 155 3.88 13.30 -1.66
N GLY A 156 4.17 13.85 -2.84
CA GLY A 156 4.37 13.07 -4.06
C GLY A 156 5.55 12.10 -3.98
N SER A 157 6.65 12.53 -3.37
CA SER A 157 7.84 11.68 -3.14
C SER A 157 7.55 10.53 -2.16
N PHE A 158 6.86 10.81 -1.06
CA PHE A 158 6.45 9.78 -0.08
C PHE A 158 5.47 8.76 -0.71
N LEU A 159 4.56 9.24 -1.55
CA LEU A 159 3.61 8.38 -2.24
C LEU A 159 4.33 7.47 -3.23
N SER A 160 5.24 8.01 -4.05
CA SER A 160 6.07 7.25 -5.00
C SER A 160 6.91 6.19 -4.31
N LEU A 161 7.54 6.53 -3.17
CA LEU A 161 8.30 5.59 -2.36
C LEU A 161 7.40 4.45 -1.81
N SER A 162 6.20 4.79 -1.36
CA SER A 162 5.23 3.80 -0.86
C SER A 162 4.79 2.84 -1.96
N PHE A 163 4.56 3.34 -3.18
CA PHE A 163 4.24 2.53 -4.35
C PHE A 163 5.35 1.55 -4.68
N PHE A 164 6.58 2.03 -4.77
CA PHE A 164 7.74 1.19 -5.07
C PHE A 164 7.95 0.12 -3.99
N SER A 165 7.93 0.50 -2.72
CA SER A 165 8.12 -0.40 -1.58
C SER A 165 7.07 -1.52 -1.53
N LEU A 166 5.79 -1.17 -1.71
CA LEU A 166 4.71 -2.14 -1.73
C LEU A 166 4.78 -3.07 -2.95
N GLY A 167 5.08 -2.53 -4.13
CA GLY A 167 5.27 -3.33 -5.35
C GLY A 167 6.39 -4.36 -5.20
N VAL A 168 7.55 -3.93 -4.70
CA VAL A 168 8.70 -4.83 -4.46
C VAL A 168 8.37 -5.89 -3.40
N SER A 169 7.71 -5.50 -2.31
CA SER A 169 7.29 -6.43 -1.24
C SER A 169 6.37 -7.53 -1.78
N GLN A 170 5.39 -7.17 -2.61
CA GLN A 170 4.48 -8.14 -3.23
C GLN A 170 5.21 -9.09 -4.18
N LEU A 171 6.14 -8.58 -5.00
CA LEU A 171 6.96 -9.40 -5.88
C LEU A 171 7.79 -10.41 -5.09
N PHE A 172 8.42 -9.97 -4.00
CA PHE A 172 9.21 -10.84 -3.13
C PHE A 172 8.36 -11.96 -2.50
N LEU A 173 7.14 -11.64 -2.07
CA LEU A 173 6.21 -12.64 -1.55
C LEU A 173 5.77 -13.65 -2.61
N GLN A 174 5.56 -13.22 -3.86
CA GLN A 174 5.24 -14.11 -4.97
C GLN A 174 6.40 -15.07 -5.28
N MET A 175 7.63 -14.56 -5.34
CA MET A 175 8.82 -15.40 -5.55
C MET A 175 8.96 -16.47 -4.47
N LYS A 176 8.81 -16.09 -3.20
CA LYS A 176 8.86 -17.02 -2.07
C LYS A 176 7.75 -18.07 -2.13
N LYS A 177 6.52 -17.67 -2.47
CA LYS A 177 5.39 -18.59 -2.64
C LYS A 177 5.68 -19.59 -3.76
N ASN A 178 6.19 -19.13 -4.90
CA ASN A 178 6.53 -19.97 -6.04
C ASN A 178 7.63 -20.98 -5.70
N GLN A 179 8.66 -20.56 -4.98
CA GLN A 179 9.73 -21.44 -4.51
C GLN A 179 9.20 -22.54 -3.57
N ILE A 180 8.29 -22.19 -2.64
CA ILE A 180 7.66 -23.18 -1.75
C ILE A 180 6.82 -24.18 -2.55
N ILE A 181 6.04 -23.70 -3.52
CA ILE A 181 5.22 -24.57 -4.38
C ILE A 181 6.11 -25.52 -5.19
N GLU A 182 7.21 -25.02 -5.75
CA GLU A 182 8.14 -25.84 -6.52
C GLU A 182 8.82 -26.90 -5.63
N ASN A 183 9.25 -26.53 -4.43
CA ASN A 183 9.82 -27.48 -3.47
C ASN A 183 8.79 -28.54 -3.04
N ALA A 184 7.54 -28.15 -2.80
CA ALA A 184 6.46 -29.08 -2.47
C ALA A 184 6.18 -30.06 -3.62
N LYS A 185 6.18 -29.59 -4.87
CA LYS A 185 6.04 -30.45 -6.05
C LYS A 185 7.17 -31.48 -6.13
N ARG A 186 8.43 -31.04 -5.96
CA ARG A 186 9.59 -31.94 -5.97
C ARG A 186 9.53 -33.02 -4.89
N ILE A 187 9.02 -32.70 -3.70
CA ILE A 187 8.82 -33.68 -2.62
C ILE A 187 7.73 -34.68 -3.00
N LEU A 188 6.60 -34.19 -3.51
CA LEU A 188 5.48 -35.02 -3.91
C LEU A 188 5.83 -35.98 -5.06
N ASP A 189 6.65 -35.54 -6.01
CA ASP A 189 7.14 -36.40 -7.09
C ASP A 189 8.06 -37.51 -6.56
N LYS A 190 8.94 -37.20 -5.59
CA LYS A 190 9.77 -38.22 -4.91
C LYS A 190 8.93 -39.23 -4.11
N GLU A 191 7.89 -38.78 -3.42
CA GLU A 191 6.99 -39.68 -2.70
C GLU A 191 6.27 -40.65 -3.65
N LYS A 192 5.80 -40.16 -4.81
CA LYS A 192 5.21 -41.02 -5.85
C LYS A 192 6.19 -42.06 -6.39
N ASP A 193 7.44 -41.67 -6.61
CA ASP A 193 8.48 -42.59 -7.07
C ASP A 193 8.76 -43.70 -6.04
N ILE A 194 8.82 -43.35 -4.74
CA ILE A 194 8.98 -44.31 -3.65
C ILE A 194 7.80 -45.28 -3.59
N LEU A 195 6.57 -44.78 -3.66
CA LEU A 195 5.37 -45.63 -3.67
C LEU A 195 5.37 -46.61 -4.85
N SER A 196 5.77 -46.15 -6.04
CA SER A 196 5.92 -47.04 -7.20
C SER A 196 6.97 -48.14 -7.00
N GLN A 197 8.06 -47.83 -6.27
CA GLN A 197 9.08 -48.83 -5.92
C GLN A 197 8.56 -49.84 -4.90
N GLU A 198 7.85 -49.39 -3.86
CA GLU A 198 7.23 -50.25 -2.85
C GLU A 198 6.20 -51.20 -3.45
N GLU A 199 5.32 -50.72 -4.33
CA GLU A 199 4.36 -51.56 -5.05
C GLU A 199 5.05 -52.67 -5.86
N LYS A 200 6.17 -52.33 -6.53
CA LYS A 200 6.98 -53.31 -7.27
C LYS A 200 7.58 -54.35 -6.32
N ILE A 201 8.06 -53.96 -5.14
CA ILE A 201 8.61 -54.89 -4.13
C ILE A 201 7.50 -55.83 -3.62
N ILE A 202 6.38 -55.28 -3.17
CA ILE A 202 5.22 -56.06 -2.67
C ILE A 202 4.73 -57.04 -3.74
N SER A 203 4.69 -56.63 -5.01
CA SER A 203 4.30 -57.52 -6.11
C SER A 203 5.25 -58.71 -6.29
N LYS A 204 6.56 -58.51 -6.06
CA LYS A 204 7.57 -59.58 -6.13
C LYS A 204 7.45 -60.54 -4.95
N GLU A 205 7.27 -60.03 -3.74
CA GLU A 205 7.10 -60.83 -2.53
C GLU A 205 5.85 -61.71 -2.61
N ASN A 206 4.72 -61.14 -3.05
CA ASN A 206 3.48 -61.90 -3.25
C ASN A 206 3.63 -63.04 -4.27
N ARG A 207 4.43 -62.85 -5.33
CA ARG A 207 4.74 -63.93 -6.28
C ARG A 207 5.57 -65.04 -5.63
N GLN A 208 6.54 -64.69 -4.76
CA GLN A 208 7.34 -65.67 -4.04
C GLN A 208 6.50 -66.48 -3.04
N LEU A 209 5.64 -65.82 -2.27
CA LEU A 209 4.73 -66.48 -1.33
C LEU A 209 3.80 -67.48 -2.04
N LYS A 210 3.24 -67.10 -3.20
CA LYS A 210 2.43 -68.02 -4.02
C LYS A 210 3.22 -69.25 -4.47
N LYS A 211 4.48 -69.08 -4.88
CA LYS A 211 5.36 -70.21 -5.25
C LYS A 211 5.64 -71.13 -4.06
N MET A 212 5.96 -70.58 -2.88
CA MET A 212 6.21 -71.37 -1.66
C MET A 212 4.97 -72.14 -1.21
N ALA A 213 3.80 -71.51 -1.23
CA ALA A 213 2.53 -72.16 -0.88
C ALA A 213 2.22 -73.35 -1.83
N ALA A 214 2.48 -73.20 -3.13
CA ALA A 214 2.32 -74.29 -4.09
C ALA A 214 3.26 -75.47 -3.80
N ILE A 215 4.51 -75.20 -3.42
CA ILE A 215 5.49 -76.23 -3.04
C ILE A 215 5.03 -76.98 -1.79
N LEU A 216 4.60 -76.27 -0.75
CA LEU A 216 4.09 -76.88 0.49
C LEU A 216 2.88 -77.78 0.24
N LYS A 217 1.94 -77.34 -0.62
CA LYS A 217 0.77 -78.15 -1.00
C LYS A 217 1.17 -79.45 -1.71
N LYS A 218 2.22 -79.41 -2.55
CA LYS A 218 2.76 -80.59 -3.23
C LYS A 218 3.42 -81.58 -2.24
N HIS A 219 4.05 -81.07 -1.19
CA HIS A 219 4.65 -81.90 -0.14
C HIS A 219 3.62 -82.56 0.78
N LYS A 220 2.49 -81.89 1.08
CA LYS A 220 1.43 -82.43 1.96
C LYS A 220 0.61 -83.57 1.36
N ASN A 221 0.64 -83.74 0.04
CA ASN A 221 -0.11 -84.76 -0.70
C ASN A 221 0.76 -85.97 -1.10
N LYS A 222 1.99 -86.06 -0.56
CA LYS A 222 2.87 -87.23 -0.62
C LYS A 222 2.87 -87.89 0.75
#